data_AF-U6DFH9-F1
#
_entry.id   AF-U6DFH9-F1
#
_cell.length_a   1.000
_cell.length_b   1.000
_cell.length_c   1.000
_cell.angle_alpha   90.00
_cell.angle_beta   90.00
_cell.angle_gamma   90.00
#
_symmetry.space_group_name_H-M   'P 1'
#
loop_
_entity.id
_entity.type
_entity.pdbx_description
1 polymer ?
#
loop_
_entity_poly.entity_id
_entity_poly.type
_entity_poly.pdbx_seq_one_letter_code
_entity_poly.pdbx_strand_id
1 'polypeptide(L)'
;GLMLRDLVSAKLISDYTVTAIPDSINDLQGTTKVSRAVQWLVSHCPCSLDLCCQTLIQYVEDGVGREFSGRFFRDRRERRQGGLASQEPGAIIELFNSVLHFLASLVSSEQLCDLSWPVTEFAEAGGSRLLPHLHWNAPEHLAWLRQAVLSFQLPHMDLPPPGAPWLPMCSMVVQYASQIPSSRQTQPVLQSQVENLLCRTYRRWKSKSHSLDPGTGPSVADIPWDDVIALCINHKLRDWTPPRLPVTTEALSEDGQICVYFFKNHLKKYDVPLSWEQARMQTQKELHLSQERLGIKSFHPANKFPAPLLHMHRKGTRNVERSPEGVVPSTQDLMCGASAQELLAQCLSRSLLLEKEESKRFEDQLQQWLSADSGVFTGSMSLPLYLPQTLVSLPHTIEPVMKTVTTASPQNERTGE
;
A
#
# COMPACT_ATOMS: atom_id res chain seq x y z
N GLY A 1 -36.93 33.16 -23.13
CA GLY A 1 -37.41 32.11 -22.19
C GLY A 1 -36.30 31.09 -22.01
N LEU A 2 -36.26 30.34 -20.90
CA LEU A 2 -35.18 29.42 -20.53
C LEU A 2 -34.98 28.20 -21.47
N MET A 3 -35.69 28.12 -22.60
CA MET A 3 -35.60 27.06 -23.64
C MET A 3 -35.59 25.62 -23.08
N LEU A 4 -36.28 25.38 -21.96
CA LEU A 4 -36.23 24.10 -21.23
C LEU A 4 -36.68 22.90 -22.07
N ARG A 5 -37.66 23.11 -22.96
CA ARG A 5 -38.14 22.06 -23.88
C ARG A 5 -37.05 21.62 -24.87
N ASP A 6 -36.25 22.57 -25.34
CA ASP A 6 -35.16 22.28 -26.28
C ASP A 6 -34.05 21.51 -25.57
N LEU A 7 -33.75 21.84 -24.30
CA LEU A 7 -32.78 21.10 -23.46
C LEU A 7 -33.21 19.66 -23.18
N VAL A 8 -34.51 19.41 -22.94
CA VAL A 8 -35.05 18.04 -22.84
C VAL A 8 -34.92 17.30 -24.17
N SER A 9 -35.26 17.95 -25.29
CA SER A 9 -35.17 17.33 -26.62
C SER A 9 -33.73 16.96 -27.00
N ALA A 10 -32.76 17.77 -26.58
CA ALA A 10 -31.32 17.54 -26.73
C ALA A 10 -30.75 16.54 -25.72
N LYS A 11 -31.56 16.00 -24.80
CA LYS A 11 -31.18 15.09 -23.71
C LYS A 11 -30.13 15.64 -22.75
N LEU A 12 -30.05 16.97 -22.61
CA LEU A 12 -29.15 17.63 -21.66
C LEU A 12 -29.73 17.63 -20.25
N ILE A 13 -31.07 17.65 -20.14
CA ILE A 13 -31.80 17.47 -18.89
C ILE A 13 -32.84 16.37 -19.08
N SER A 14 -33.10 15.59 -18.03
CA SER A 14 -34.06 14.49 -18.05
C SER A 14 -35.51 14.98 -18.09
N ASP A 15 -35.84 15.95 -17.23
CA ASP A 15 -37.17 16.55 -17.13
C ASP A 15 -37.10 17.91 -16.40
N TYR A 16 -38.19 18.68 -16.39
CA TYR A 16 -38.29 19.91 -15.63
C TYR A 16 -39.70 20.16 -15.07
N THR A 17 -39.76 20.86 -13.94
CA THR A 17 -41.01 21.41 -13.39
C THR A 17 -40.81 22.86 -12.97
N VAL A 18 -41.83 23.69 -13.13
CA VAL A 18 -41.79 25.12 -12.77
C VAL A 18 -42.72 25.33 -11.59
N THR A 19 -42.15 25.72 -10.44
CA THR A 19 -42.90 25.97 -9.21
C THR A 19 -42.81 27.45 -8.83
N ALA A 20 -43.95 28.14 -8.78
CA ALA A 20 -44.00 29.54 -8.36
C ALA A 20 -43.99 29.64 -6.82
N ILE A 21 -42.89 30.15 -6.27
CA ILE A 21 -42.71 30.38 -4.83
C ILE A 21 -43.21 31.78 -4.49
N PRO A 22 -44.09 31.95 -3.48
CA PRO A 22 -44.53 33.27 -3.02
C PRO A 22 -43.36 34.07 -2.41
N ASP A 23 -43.35 35.39 -2.58
CA ASP A 23 -42.28 36.27 -2.08
C ASP A 23 -42.24 36.42 -0.54
N SER A 24 -43.23 35.88 0.19
CA SER A 24 -43.34 36.00 1.64
C SER A 24 -42.56 34.91 2.38
N ILE A 25 -41.59 35.33 3.17
CA ILE A 25 -40.69 34.47 3.95
C ILE A 25 -41.42 33.77 5.13
N ASN A 26 -42.61 34.25 5.50
CA ASN A 26 -43.44 33.69 6.60
C ASN A 26 -44.57 32.77 6.13
N ASP A 27 -44.64 32.47 4.84
CA ASP A 27 -45.72 31.67 4.29
C ASP A 27 -45.40 30.16 4.37
N LEU A 28 -46.12 29.45 5.24
CA LEU A 28 -46.08 27.99 5.34
C LEU A 28 -46.33 27.31 3.98
N GLN A 29 -47.08 27.98 3.09
CA GLN A 29 -47.32 27.53 1.73
C GLN A 29 -46.05 27.57 0.86
N GLY A 30 -45.17 28.56 1.07
CA GLY A 30 -43.86 28.66 0.41
C GLY A 30 -42.96 27.48 0.78
N THR A 31 -42.81 27.20 2.07
CA THR A 31 -42.04 26.04 2.58
C THR A 31 -42.59 24.72 2.03
N THR A 32 -43.91 24.57 1.96
CA THR A 32 -44.56 23.38 1.40
C THR A 32 -44.27 23.21 -0.09
N LYS A 33 -44.30 24.30 -0.87
CA LYS A 33 -43.98 24.28 -2.31
C LYS A 33 -42.51 23.94 -2.55
N VAL A 34 -41.58 24.52 -1.79
CA VAL A 34 -40.14 24.19 -1.87
C VAL A 34 -39.93 22.72 -1.53
N SER A 35 -40.53 22.23 -0.44
CA SER A 35 -40.42 20.83 -0.04
C SER A 35 -40.93 19.87 -1.13
N ARG A 36 -42.05 20.19 -1.79
CA ARG A 36 -42.57 19.41 -2.92
C ARG A 36 -41.65 19.45 -4.14
N ALA A 37 -41.08 20.61 -4.45
CA ALA A 37 -40.12 20.74 -5.55
C ALA A 37 -38.86 19.91 -5.29
N VAL A 38 -38.34 19.93 -4.06
CA VAL A 38 -37.20 19.08 -3.65
C VAL A 38 -37.57 17.59 -3.68
N GLN A 39 -38.76 17.21 -3.19
CA GLN A 39 -39.24 15.83 -3.29
C GLN A 39 -39.36 15.34 -4.74
N TRP A 40 -39.81 16.21 -5.64
CA TRP A 40 -39.86 15.91 -7.07
C TRP A 40 -38.46 15.73 -7.66
N LEU A 41 -37.50 16.60 -7.32
CA LEU A 41 -36.11 16.46 -7.75
C LEU A 41 -35.49 15.14 -7.27
N VAL A 42 -35.73 14.77 -6.00
CA VAL A 42 -35.23 13.52 -5.43
C VAL A 42 -35.85 12.30 -6.12
N SER A 43 -37.15 12.34 -6.47
CA SER A 43 -37.82 11.23 -7.15
C SER A 43 -37.45 11.10 -8.63
N HIS A 44 -36.95 12.17 -9.25
CA HIS A 44 -36.49 12.21 -10.66
C HIS A 44 -34.96 12.25 -10.77
N CYS A 45 -34.25 11.97 -9.68
CA CYS A 45 -32.80 11.94 -9.67
C CYS A 45 -32.30 10.77 -10.54
N PRO A 46 -31.43 11.02 -11.54
CA PRO A 46 -30.84 9.94 -12.30
C PRO A 46 -30.05 8.99 -11.38
N CYS A 47 -29.90 7.73 -11.79
CA CYS A 47 -29.17 6.74 -11.02
C CYS A 47 -27.79 7.28 -10.62
N SER A 48 -27.42 7.14 -9.35
CA SER A 48 -26.13 7.61 -8.84
C SER A 48 -24.99 7.02 -9.67
N LEU A 49 -24.10 7.88 -10.15
CA LEU A 49 -22.87 7.46 -10.80
C LEU A 49 -22.04 6.66 -9.78
N ASP A 50 -21.54 5.49 -10.17
CA ASP A 50 -20.67 4.65 -9.33
C ASP A 50 -19.23 5.21 -9.32
N LEU A 51 -19.12 6.48 -8.95
CA LEU A 51 -17.89 7.25 -8.84
C LEU A 51 -17.31 7.01 -7.44
N CYS A 52 -16.04 6.63 -7.39
CA CYS A 52 -15.28 6.49 -6.15
C CYS A 52 -14.33 7.67 -6.00
N CYS A 53 -14.00 8.02 -4.76
CA CYS A 53 -13.00 9.02 -4.42
C CYS A 53 -11.94 8.38 -3.51
N GLN A 54 -10.67 8.53 -3.87
CA GLN A 54 -9.51 8.13 -3.07
C GLN A 54 -8.42 9.19 -3.16
N THR A 55 -7.47 9.20 -2.25
CA THR A 55 -6.24 10.01 -2.44
C THR A 55 -5.39 9.34 -3.52
N LEU A 56 -4.58 10.12 -4.24
CA LEU A 56 -3.74 9.60 -5.32
C LEU A 56 -2.83 8.45 -4.85
N ILE A 57 -2.22 8.58 -3.67
CA ILE A 57 -1.38 7.53 -3.09
C ILE A 57 -2.21 6.28 -2.79
N GLN A 58 -3.34 6.42 -2.09
CA GLN A 58 -4.22 5.30 -1.78
C GLN A 58 -4.72 4.59 -3.04
N TYR A 59 -5.05 5.36 -4.07
CA TYR A 59 -5.52 4.85 -5.35
C TYR A 59 -4.48 3.96 -6.03
N VAL A 60 -3.23 4.42 -6.07
CA VAL A 60 -2.12 3.63 -6.64
C VAL A 60 -1.83 2.41 -5.78
N GLU A 61 -1.74 2.54 -4.46
CA GLU A 61 -1.49 1.43 -3.54
C GLU A 61 -2.58 0.36 -3.61
N ASP A 62 -3.86 0.75 -3.63
CA ASP A 62 -4.99 -0.18 -3.76
C ASP A 62 -4.99 -0.89 -5.12
N GLY A 63 -4.70 -0.16 -6.19
CA GLY A 63 -4.62 -0.72 -7.54
C GLY A 63 -3.48 -1.73 -7.68
N VAL A 64 -2.29 -1.39 -7.19
CA VAL A 64 -1.12 -2.30 -7.13
C VAL A 64 -1.40 -3.48 -6.20
N GLY A 65 -2.01 -3.25 -5.04
CA GLY A 65 -2.41 -4.29 -4.11
C GLY A 65 -3.36 -5.32 -4.74
N ARG A 66 -4.34 -4.84 -5.52
CA ARG A 66 -5.33 -5.68 -6.20
C ARG A 66 -4.74 -6.46 -7.37
N GLU A 67 -4.06 -5.79 -8.30
CA GLU A 67 -3.70 -6.39 -9.58
C GLU A 67 -2.28 -6.93 -9.66
N PHE A 68 -1.34 -6.38 -8.89
CA PHE A 68 0.07 -6.80 -8.89
C PHE A 68 0.38 -7.75 -7.72
N SER A 69 0.16 -7.31 -6.47
CA SER A 69 0.71 -7.96 -5.27
C SER A 69 0.32 -9.44 -5.16
N GLY A 70 -0.96 -9.75 -5.31
CA GLY A 70 -1.45 -11.13 -5.22
C GLY A 70 -0.82 -12.07 -6.26
N ARG A 71 -0.60 -11.57 -7.49
CA ARG A 71 -0.01 -12.35 -8.58
C ARG A 71 1.49 -12.57 -8.36
N PHE A 72 2.19 -11.48 -8.04
CA PHE A 72 3.62 -11.48 -7.79
C PHE A 72 4.01 -12.37 -6.61
N PHE A 73 3.40 -12.18 -5.44
CA PHE A 73 3.75 -12.95 -4.24
C PHE A 73 3.36 -14.43 -4.35
N ARG A 74 2.34 -14.76 -5.15
CA ARG A 74 1.99 -16.15 -5.45
C ARG A 74 3.05 -16.82 -6.32
N ASP A 75 3.44 -16.20 -7.44
CA ASP A 75 4.50 -16.73 -8.31
C ASP A 75 5.81 -16.92 -7.55
N ARG A 76 6.24 -15.89 -6.84
CA ARG A 76 7.44 -15.91 -6.00
C ARG A 76 7.42 -17.04 -4.97
N ARG A 77 6.26 -17.30 -4.34
CA ARG A 77 6.11 -18.39 -3.35
C ARG A 77 6.24 -19.75 -4.02
N GLU A 78 5.55 -19.96 -5.13
CA GLU A 78 5.58 -21.22 -5.88
C GLU A 78 7.00 -21.53 -6.39
N ARG A 79 7.69 -20.54 -6.99
CA ARG A 79 9.07 -20.69 -7.44
C ARG A 79 10.01 -21.08 -6.31
N ARG A 80 9.89 -20.42 -5.14
CA ARG A 80 10.69 -20.75 -3.94
C ARG A 80 10.42 -22.16 -3.42
N GLN A 81 9.16 -22.59 -3.39
CA GLN A 81 8.79 -23.94 -2.98
C GLN A 81 9.33 -25.00 -3.94
N GLY A 82 9.39 -24.70 -5.24
CA GLY A 82 9.99 -25.56 -6.25
C GLY A 82 11.51 -25.46 -6.38
N GLY A 83 12.18 -24.63 -5.58
CA GLY A 83 13.62 -24.38 -5.68
C GLY A 83 14.06 -23.71 -6.99
N LEU A 84 13.15 -23.01 -7.68
CA LEU A 84 13.43 -22.27 -8.90
C LEU A 84 14.10 -20.93 -8.60
N ALA A 85 14.84 -20.41 -9.58
CA ALA A 85 15.47 -19.09 -9.52
C ALA A 85 14.42 -17.96 -9.40
N SER A 86 14.84 -16.74 -9.06
CA SER A 86 13.94 -15.58 -9.12
C SER A 86 13.37 -15.36 -10.51
N GLN A 87 12.21 -14.69 -10.59
CA GLN A 87 11.61 -14.34 -11.86
C GLN A 87 12.46 -13.28 -12.58
N GLU A 88 12.39 -13.26 -13.91
CA GLU A 88 13.06 -12.24 -14.71
C GLU A 88 12.56 -10.83 -14.33
N PRO A 89 13.46 -9.86 -14.06
CA PRO A 89 13.08 -8.50 -13.67
C PRO A 89 12.18 -7.83 -14.71
N GLY A 90 12.41 -8.05 -16.01
CA GLY A 90 11.59 -7.50 -17.09
C GLY A 90 10.11 -7.85 -16.95
N ALA A 91 9.78 -9.12 -16.71
CA ALA A 91 8.40 -9.57 -16.54
C ALA A 91 7.73 -8.97 -15.28
N ILE A 92 8.49 -8.82 -14.18
CA ILE A 92 7.98 -8.22 -12.94
C ILE A 92 7.72 -6.72 -13.15
N ILE A 93 8.68 -6.01 -13.76
CA ILE A 93 8.59 -4.58 -14.05
C ILE A 93 7.43 -4.31 -15.00
N GLU A 94 7.24 -5.12 -16.04
CA GLU A 94 6.13 -4.96 -16.99
C GLU A 94 4.77 -5.23 -16.32
N LEU A 95 4.66 -6.24 -15.46
CA LEU A 95 3.44 -6.44 -14.66
C LEU A 95 3.13 -5.22 -13.79
N PHE A 96 4.12 -4.65 -13.13
CA PHE A 96 3.91 -3.46 -12.30
C PHE A 96 3.54 -2.22 -13.13
N ASN A 97 4.30 -1.94 -14.19
CA ASN A 97 4.09 -0.77 -15.04
C ASN A 97 2.78 -0.85 -15.85
N SER A 98 2.31 -2.05 -16.22
CA SER A 98 1.01 -2.25 -16.89
C SER A 98 -0.17 -1.95 -15.97
N VAL A 99 -0.08 -2.31 -14.68
CA VAL A 99 -1.07 -1.87 -13.67
C VAL A 99 -1.11 -0.34 -13.59
N LEU A 100 0.05 0.32 -13.52
CA LEU A 100 0.10 1.79 -13.50
C LEU A 100 -0.47 2.42 -14.77
N HIS A 101 -0.20 1.85 -15.95
CA HIS A 101 -0.82 2.31 -17.21
C HIS A 101 -2.34 2.16 -17.20
N PHE A 102 -2.84 1.04 -16.70
CA PHE A 102 -4.26 0.81 -16.54
C PHE A 102 -4.90 1.83 -15.60
N LEU A 103 -4.35 2.00 -14.39
CA LEU A 103 -4.83 2.99 -13.43
C LEU A 103 -4.78 4.41 -14.02
N ALA A 104 -3.70 4.77 -14.72
CA ALA A 104 -3.58 6.05 -15.40
C ALA A 104 -4.68 6.24 -16.45
N SER A 105 -5.08 5.19 -17.17
CA SER A 105 -6.17 5.25 -18.15
C SER A 105 -7.55 5.46 -17.51
N LEU A 106 -7.76 4.94 -16.28
CA LEU A 106 -9.02 5.09 -15.57
C LEU A 106 -9.23 6.50 -15.04
N VAL A 107 -8.18 7.09 -14.46
CA VAL A 107 -8.23 8.45 -13.88
C VAL A 107 -8.20 9.55 -14.96
N SER A 108 -7.83 9.20 -16.19
CA SER A 108 -7.84 10.11 -17.35
C SER A 108 -8.89 9.73 -18.39
N SER A 109 -9.94 9.02 -17.96
CA SER A 109 -11.03 8.61 -18.83
C SER A 109 -11.80 9.83 -19.34
N GLU A 110 -11.97 9.96 -20.65
CA GLU A 110 -12.75 11.04 -21.30
C GLU A 110 -14.19 11.10 -20.79
N GLN A 111 -14.77 9.96 -20.39
CA GLN A 111 -16.11 9.89 -19.79
C GLN A 111 -16.27 10.71 -18.49
N LEU A 112 -15.16 11.09 -17.84
CA LEU A 112 -15.21 11.97 -16.66
C LEU A 112 -15.49 13.42 -17.08
N CYS A 113 -15.06 13.84 -18.28
CA CYS A 113 -15.32 15.17 -18.82
C CYS A 113 -16.81 15.41 -19.10
N ASP A 114 -17.57 14.34 -19.35
CA ASP A 114 -19.01 14.40 -19.64
C ASP A 114 -19.86 14.69 -18.37
N LEU A 115 -19.22 14.78 -17.19
CA LEU A 115 -19.90 14.98 -15.93
C LEU A 115 -20.04 16.46 -15.57
N SER A 116 -21.28 16.94 -15.43
CA SER A 116 -21.57 18.31 -14.99
C SER A 116 -21.56 18.49 -13.46
N TRP A 117 -20.82 17.64 -12.74
CA TRP A 117 -20.64 17.65 -11.28
C TRP A 117 -19.22 18.11 -10.97
N PRO A 118 -18.95 18.95 -9.95
CA PRO A 118 -19.85 19.45 -8.91
C PRO A 118 -20.56 20.74 -9.35
N VAL A 119 -21.63 21.08 -8.64
CA VAL A 119 -22.27 22.40 -8.74
C VAL A 119 -21.33 23.44 -8.11
N THR A 120 -21.10 24.57 -8.81
CA THR A 120 -20.03 25.53 -8.48
C THR A 120 -20.09 26.09 -7.06
N GLU A 121 -21.30 26.27 -6.54
CA GLU A 121 -21.61 26.83 -5.22
C GLU A 121 -21.25 25.89 -4.06
N PHE A 122 -21.03 24.60 -4.36
CA PHE A 122 -20.69 23.57 -3.38
C PHE A 122 -19.27 23.03 -3.58
N ALA A 123 -18.50 23.58 -4.53
CA ALA A 123 -17.14 23.13 -4.77
C ALA A 123 -16.18 23.69 -3.70
N GLU A 124 -15.44 22.80 -3.03
CA GLU A 124 -14.41 23.14 -2.06
C GLU A 124 -13.01 22.93 -2.65
N ALA A 125 -12.04 23.71 -2.17
CA ALA A 125 -10.63 23.49 -2.53
C ALA A 125 -10.14 22.14 -1.99
N GLY A 126 -9.30 21.47 -2.79
CA GLY A 126 -8.80 20.11 -2.58
C GLY A 126 -9.78 19.00 -2.97
N GLY A 127 -11.08 19.30 -2.94
CA GLY A 127 -12.14 18.31 -3.07
C GLY A 127 -12.18 17.35 -1.87
N SER A 128 -13.26 16.58 -1.81
CA SER A 128 -13.55 15.62 -0.75
C SER A 128 -14.24 14.39 -1.31
N ARG A 129 -14.43 13.37 -0.46
CA ARG A 129 -15.21 12.18 -0.83
C ARG A 129 -16.65 12.49 -1.25
N LEU A 130 -17.19 13.64 -0.81
CA LEU A 130 -18.56 14.05 -1.09
C LEU A 130 -18.62 14.95 -2.32
N LEU A 131 -17.68 15.89 -2.46
CA LEU A 131 -17.70 16.93 -3.48
C LEU A 131 -16.28 17.16 -4.02
N PRO A 132 -16.03 16.95 -5.32
CA PRO A 132 -14.77 17.33 -5.95
C PRO A 132 -14.56 18.85 -5.98
N HIS A 133 -13.32 19.26 -6.27
CA HIS A 133 -13.02 20.66 -6.60
C HIS A 133 -13.56 21.01 -7.99
N LEU A 134 -13.70 22.30 -8.30
CA LEU A 134 -14.41 22.77 -9.49
C LEU A 134 -13.87 22.21 -10.81
N HIS A 135 -12.55 22.10 -10.93
CA HIS A 135 -11.84 21.74 -12.16
C HIS A 135 -11.36 20.27 -12.19
N TRP A 136 -11.93 19.39 -11.36
CA TRP A 136 -11.45 18.01 -11.19
C TRP A 136 -11.55 17.15 -12.45
N ASN A 137 -12.49 17.46 -13.34
CA ASN A 137 -12.69 16.76 -14.61
C ASN A 137 -12.26 17.60 -15.82
N ALA A 138 -11.53 18.70 -15.59
CA ALA A 138 -10.91 19.45 -16.67
C ALA A 138 -9.85 18.59 -17.38
N PRO A 139 -9.78 18.60 -18.72
CA PRO A 139 -8.87 17.74 -19.47
C PRO A 139 -7.39 17.94 -19.08
N GLU A 140 -7.01 19.16 -18.68
CA GLU A 140 -5.66 19.47 -18.20
C GLU A 140 -5.37 18.79 -16.85
N HIS A 141 -6.35 18.76 -15.95
CA HIS A 141 -6.23 18.08 -14.66
C HIS A 141 -6.16 16.57 -14.84
N LEU A 142 -7.01 15.99 -15.69
CA LEU A 142 -6.99 14.56 -16.02
C LEU A 142 -5.67 14.14 -16.69
N ALA A 143 -5.14 14.96 -17.59
CA ALA A 143 -3.82 14.74 -18.19
C ALA A 143 -2.70 14.80 -17.15
N TRP A 144 -2.78 15.71 -16.18
CA TRP A 144 -1.85 15.77 -15.06
C TRP A 144 -1.94 14.52 -14.18
N LEU A 145 -3.15 14.09 -13.80
CA LEU A 145 -3.37 12.85 -13.02
C LEU A 145 -2.77 11.64 -13.72
N ARG A 146 -2.95 11.54 -15.04
CA ARG A 146 -2.32 10.49 -15.85
C ARG A 146 -0.80 10.48 -15.67
N GLN A 147 -0.15 11.64 -15.80
CA GLN A 147 1.30 11.74 -15.64
C GLN A 147 1.74 11.47 -14.19
N ALA A 148 0.95 11.90 -13.21
CA ALA A 148 1.22 11.63 -11.81
C ALA A 148 1.21 10.12 -11.51
N VAL A 149 0.21 9.38 -12.00
CA VAL A 149 0.17 7.91 -11.85
C VAL A 149 1.32 7.24 -12.61
N LEU A 150 1.62 7.68 -13.84
CA LEU A 150 2.72 7.10 -14.62
C LEU A 150 4.10 7.39 -14.02
N SER A 151 4.26 8.43 -13.22
CA SER A 151 5.53 8.74 -12.56
C SER A 151 5.94 7.73 -11.47
N PHE A 152 5.03 6.81 -11.08
CA PHE A 152 5.35 5.65 -10.24
C PHE A 152 6.08 4.53 -10.99
N GLN A 153 6.16 4.59 -12.32
CA GLN A 153 6.75 3.54 -13.12
C GLN A 153 8.22 3.32 -12.76
N LEU A 154 8.62 2.05 -12.86
CA LEU A 154 10.02 1.67 -12.76
C LEU A 154 10.67 1.71 -14.15
N PRO A 155 11.94 2.14 -14.24
CA PRO A 155 12.71 2.03 -15.47
C PRO A 155 12.82 0.56 -15.91
N HIS A 156 12.91 0.32 -17.22
CA HIS A 156 13.16 -1.02 -17.71
C HIS A 156 14.56 -1.49 -17.28
N MET A 157 14.73 -2.80 -17.12
CA MET A 157 15.99 -3.39 -16.71
C MET A 157 16.38 -4.50 -17.68
N ASP A 158 17.48 -4.28 -18.38
CA ASP A 158 18.07 -5.31 -19.23
C ASP A 158 18.80 -6.34 -18.37
N LEU A 159 18.64 -7.62 -18.73
CA LEU A 159 19.34 -8.70 -18.06
C LEU A 159 20.85 -8.67 -18.39
N PRO A 160 21.73 -8.89 -17.40
CA PRO A 160 23.14 -9.04 -17.65
C PRO A 160 23.40 -10.36 -18.41
N PRO A 161 24.51 -10.45 -19.18
CA PRO A 161 24.89 -11.68 -19.85
C PRO A 161 25.01 -12.88 -18.87
N PRO A 162 24.60 -14.11 -19.24
CA PRO A 162 24.55 -15.26 -18.33
C PRO A 162 25.87 -15.61 -17.62
N GLY A 163 27.01 -15.20 -18.18
CA GLY A 163 28.36 -15.42 -17.63
C GLY A 163 29.01 -14.18 -17.02
N ALA A 164 28.24 -13.12 -16.73
CA ALA A 164 28.79 -11.89 -16.16
C ALA A 164 29.40 -12.13 -14.77
N PRO A 165 30.56 -11.51 -14.44
CA PRO A 165 31.15 -11.64 -13.10
C PRO A 165 30.27 -10.96 -12.03
N TRP A 166 30.31 -11.49 -10.80
CA TRP A 166 29.45 -11.05 -9.69
C TRP A 166 29.57 -9.57 -9.34
N LEU A 167 30.79 -9.04 -9.27
CA LEU A 167 31.03 -7.64 -8.87
C LEU A 167 30.39 -6.64 -9.87
N PRO A 168 30.63 -6.73 -11.19
CA PRO A 168 29.89 -5.96 -12.19
C PRO A 168 28.37 -6.07 -12.07
N MET A 169 27.84 -7.26 -11.79
CA MET A 169 26.39 -7.44 -11.61
C MET A 169 25.87 -6.68 -10.38
N CYS A 170 26.58 -6.75 -9.25
CA CYS A 170 26.24 -5.96 -8.07
C CYS A 170 26.23 -4.46 -8.38
N SER A 171 27.26 -3.97 -9.07
CA SER A 171 27.32 -2.56 -9.49
C SER A 171 26.14 -2.18 -10.38
N MET A 172 25.75 -3.03 -11.33
CA MET A 172 24.59 -2.80 -12.19
C MET A 172 23.28 -2.74 -11.40
N VAL A 173 23.08 -3.64 -10.43
CA VAL A 173 21.87 -3.66 -9.58
C VAL A 173 21.81 -2.41 -8.69
N VAL A 174 22.93 -2.01 -8.09
CA VAL A 174 23.01 -0.77 -7.29
C VAL A 174 22.80 0.46 -8.16
N GLN A 175 23.37 0.50 -9.37
CA GLN A 175 23.17 1.57 -10.33
C GLN A 175 21.71 1.67 -10.75
N TYR A 176 21.04 0.55 -11.02
CA TYR A 176 19.61 0.54 -11.30
C TYR A 176 18.79 1.09 -10.13
N ALA A 177 19.07 0.67 -8.90
CA ALA A 177 18.41 1.22 -7.71
C ALA A 177 18.61 2.74 -7.58
N SER A 178 19.74 3.28 -8.05
CA SER A 178 19.98 4.73 -8.06
C SER A 178 19.17 5.49 -9.11
N GLN A 179 18.66 4.82 -10.14
CA GLN A 179 17.79 5.42 -11.18
C GLN A 179 16.34 5.59 -10.69
N ILE A 180 15.95 4.91 -9.60
CA ILE A 180 14.63 5.07 -9.02
C ILE A 180 14.52 6.50 -8.46
N PRO A 181 13.55 7.32 -8.91
CA PRO A 181 13.43 8.68 -8.41
C PRO A 181 13.03 8.66 -6.93
N SER A 182 13.84 9.34 -6.11
CA SER A 182 13.78 9.35 -4.66
C SER A 182 14.15 10.71 -4.10
N SER A 183 13.67 11.02 -2.91
CA SER A 183 14.19 12.11 -2.10
C SER A 183 15.61 11.82 -1.63
N ARG A 184 16.37 12.89 -1.35
CA ARG A 184 17.77 12.78 -0.91
C ARG A 184 17.93 11.99 0.40
N GLN A 185 16.88 11.90 1.21
CA GLN A 185 16.91 11.28 2.53
C GLN A 185 16.68 9.77 2.47
N THR A 186 15.86 9.30 1.55
CA THR A 186 15.44 7.90 1.44
C THR A 186 16.33 7.11 0.48
N GLN A 187 16.99 7.78 -0.48
CA GLN A 187 17.84 7.10 -1.47
C GLN A 187 18.98 6.27 -0.85
N PRO A 188 19.72 6.75 0.19
CA PRO A 188 20.71 5.94 0.88
C PRO A 188 20.11 4.69 1.55
N VAL A 189 18.84 4.76 1.98
CA VAL A 189 18.14 3.62 2.59
C VAL A 189 17.91 2.52 1.56
N LEU A 190 17.44 2.87 0.35
CA LEU A 190 17.25 1.91 -0.73
C LEU A 190 18.59 1.27 -1.13
N GLN A 191 19.64 2.08 -1.31
CA GLN A 191 20.98 1.59 -1.64
C GLN A 191 21.50 0.59 -0.60
N SER A 192 21.45 0.95 0.69
CA SER A 192 21.87 0.07 1.78
C SER A 192 21.06 -1.23 1.84
N GLN A 193 19.75 -1.19 1.59
CA GLN A 193 18.91 -2.39 1.56
C GLN A 193 19.29 -3.33 0.40
N VAL A 194 19.55 -2.77 -0.78
CA VAL A 194 19.98 -3.53 -1.96
C VAL A 194 21.37 -4.12 -1.75
N GLU A 195 22.33 -3.35 -1.25
CA GLU A 195 23.69 -3.83 -0.94
C GLU A 195 23.67 -4.94 0.11
N ASN A 196 22.87 -4.78 1.17
CA ASN A 196 22.70 -5.81 2.20
C ASN A 196 22.08 -7.09 1.63
N LEU A 197 21.11 -6.97 0.71
CA LEU A 197 20.50 -8.10 0.03
C LEU A 197 21.55 -8.87 -0.81
N LEU A 198 22.35 -8.16 -1.60
CA LEU A 198 23.42 -8.74 -2.41
C LEU A 198 24.51 -9.39 -1.54
N CYS A 199 24.92 -8.74 -0.45
CA CYS A 199 25.87 -9.29 0.52
C CYS A 199 25.36 -10.59 1.14
N ARG A 200 24.07 -10.65 1.52
CA ARG A 200 23.44 -11.87 2.06
C ARG A 200 23.40 -12.99 1.03
N THR A 201 23.09 -12.69 -0.23
CA THR A 201 23.12 -13.66 -1.33
C THR A 201 24.51 -14.23 -1.52
N TYR A 202 25.53 -13.38 -1.58
CA TYR A 202 26.92 -13.80 -1.71
C TYR A 202 27.39 -14.68 -0.55
N ARG A 203 27.09 -14.31 0.70
CA ARG A 203 27.42 -15.12 1.88
C ARG A 203 26.73 -16.49 1.85
N ARG A 204 25.46 -16.54 1.46
CA ARG A 204 24.69 -17.79 1.32
C ARG A 204 25.23 -18.68 0.21
N TRP A 205 25.67 -18.09 -0.91
CA TRP A 205 26.30 -18.83 -1.99
C TRP A 205 27.66 -19.40 -1.53
N LYS A 206 28.49 -18.58 -0.87
CA LYS A 206 29.80 -18.99 -0.35
C LYS A 206 29.69 -20.12 0.67
N SER A 207 28.65 -20.12 1.52
CA SER A 207 28.43 -21.20 2.49
C SER A 207 27.94 -22.50 1.87
N LYS A 208 27.39 -22.49 0.66
CA LYS A 208 26.94 -23.69 -0.06
C LYS A 208 28.00 -24.26 -1.00
N SER A 209 28.90 -23.41 -1.48
CA SER A 209 29.91 -23.72 -2.48
C SER A 209 31.22 -24.14 -1.82
N HIS A 210 31.24 -25.30 -1.14
CA HIS A 210 32.41 -25.79 -0.40
C HIS A 210 33.61 -26.19 -1.28
N SER A 211 33.49 -26.17 -2.62
CA SER A 211 34.51 -26.68 -3.54
C SER A 211 34.63 -25.96 -4.89
N LEU A 212 33.98 -24.80 -5.09
CA LEU A 212 34.15 -24.05 -6.35
C LEU A 212 35.44 -23.22 -6.35
N ASP A 213 36.03 -23.12 -7.54
CA ASP A 213 37.26 -22.37 -7.82
C ASP A 213 37.13 -20.91 -7.31
N PRO A 214 38.14 -20.34 -6.62
CA PRO A 214 38.05 -19.05 -5.91
C PRO A 214 37.66 -17.83 -6.76
N GLY A 215 37.59 -17.97 -8.09
CA GLY A 215 37.27 -16.90 -9.03
C GLY A 215 35.84 -16.93 -9.62
N THR A 216 35.08 -18.01 -9.45
CA THR A 216 33.73 -18.11 -10.06
C THR A 216 32.68 -17.69 -9.06
N GLY A 217 32.20 -16.44 -9.14
CA GLY A 217 31.15 -15.91 -8.26
C GLY A 217 29.75 -16.49 -8.57
N PRO A 218 28.71 -16.05 -7.83
CA PRO A 218 27.32 -16.40 -8.13
C PRO A 218 26.92 -16.04 -9.56
N SER A 219 26.00 -16.81 -10.13
CA SER A 219 25.47 -16.60 -11.48
C SER A 219 24.35 -15.55 -11.52
N VAL A 220 23.94 -15.13 -12.72
CA VAL A 220 22.79 -14.22 -12.92
C VAL A 220 21.51 -14.76 -12.28
N ALA A 221 21.32 -16.09 -12.30
CA ALA A 221 20.15 -16.76 -11.74
C ALA A 221 20.13 -16.74 -10.20
N ASP A 222 21.28 -16.52 -9.55
CA ASP A 222 21.40 -16.43 -8.10
C ASP A 222 21.02 -15.04 -7.56
N ILE A 223 20.91 -14.03 -8.42
CA ILE A 223 20.47 -12.69 -8.02
C ILE A 223 19.00 -12.78 -7.59
N PRO A 224 18.65 -12.27 -6.39
CA PRO A 224 17.29 -12.32 -5.88
C PRO A 224 16.44 -11.21 -6.51
N TRP A 225 16.20 -11.29 -7.82
CA TRP A 225 15.48 -10.26 -8.60
C TRP A 225 14.12 -9.91 -8.01
N ASP A 226 13.38 -10.90 -7.51
CA ASP A 226 12.08 -10.66 -6.85
C ASP A 226 12.21 -9.70 -5.66
N ASP A 227 13.27 -9.86 -4.86
CA ASP A 227 13.52 -9.03 -3.68
C ASP A 227 14.03 -7.64 -4.09
N VAL A 228 14.91 -7.54 -5.08
CA VAL A 228 15.44 -6.27 -5.60
C VAL A 228 14.29 -5.40 -6.14
N ILE A 229 13.46 -5.96 -7.03
CA ILE A 229 12.36 -5.21 -7.64
C ILE A 229 11.30 -4.88 -6.60
N ALA A 230 10.98 -5.78 -5.66
CA ALA A 230 10.05 -5.47 -4.58
C ALA A 230 10.55 -4.34 -3.67
N LEU A 231 11.85 -4.26 -3.38
CA LEU A 231 12.43 -3.13 -2.65
C LEU A 231 12.25 -1.82 -3.43
N CYS A 232 12.52 -1.84 -4.74
CA CYS A 232 12.34 -0.67 -5.61
C CYS A 232 10.87 -0.20 -5.65
N ILE A 233 9.91 -1.12 -5.80
CA ILE A 233 8.47 -0.81 -5.79
C ILE A 233 8.07 -0.19 -4.45
N ASN A 234 8.41 -0.84 -3.34
CA ASN A 234 8.05 -0.36 -2.00
C ASN A 234 8.62 1.02 -1.71
N HIS A 235 9.87 1.25 -2.12
CA HIS A 235 10.50 2.55 -1.99
C HIS A 235 9.78 3.61 -2.83
N LYS A 236 9.47 3.29 -4.08
CA LYS A 236 8.80 4.19 -5.02
C LYS A 236 7.39 4.57 -4.57
N LEU A 237 6.65 3.65 -3.96
CA LEU A 237 5.32 3.93 -3.40
C LEU A 237 5.38 4.85 -2.17
N ARG A 238 6.41 4.69 -1.32
CA ARG A 238 6.54 5.43 -0.05
C ARG A 238 7.07 6.84 -0.20
N ASP A 239 7.99 7.05 -1.12
CA ASP A 239 8.74 8.30 -1.27
C ASP A 239 8.44 8.98 -2.61
N TRP A 240 7.23 8.76 -3.11
CA TRP A 240 6.79 9.38 -4.33
C TRP A 240 6.74 10.90 -4.19
N THR A 241 7.30 11.58 -5.19
CA THR A 241 7.21 13.03 -5.33
C THR A 241 6.57 13.36 -6.67
N PRO A 242 5.57 14.27 -6.72
CA PRO A 242 4.92 14.63 -7.96
C PRO A 242 5.93 15.27 -8.93
N PRO A 243 5.97 14.85 -10.21
CA PRO A 243 6.94 15.36 -11.18
C PRO A 243 6.73 16.83 -11.53
N ARG A 244 5.50 17.34 -11.36
CA ARG A 244 5.10 18.74 -11.55
C ARG A 244 4.02 19.08 -10.53
N LEU A 245 3.94 20.35 -10.12
CA LEU A 245 2.82 20.83 -9.32
C LEU A 245 1.48 20.62 -10.08
N PRO A 246 0.37 20.38 -9.37
CA PRO A 246 -0.95 20.29 -9.99
C PRO A 246 -1.26 21.55 -10.81
N VAL A 247 -1.96 21.37 -11.93
CA VAL A 247 -2.34 22.48 -12.83
C VAL A 247 -3.19 23.52 -12.10
N THR A 248 -3.98 23.07 -11.13
CA THR A 248 -4.86 23.90 -10.30
C THR A 248 -4.45 23.78 -8.83
N THR A 249 -4.16 24.91 -8.18
CA THR A 249 -3.88 24.95 -6.73
C THR A 249 -5.07 24.47 -5.90
N GLU A 250 -6.28 24.59 -6.44
CA GLU A 250 -7.52 24.04 -5.87
C GLU A 250 -7.59 22.52 -5.87
N ALA A 251 -6.65 21.79 -6.49
CA ALA A 251 -6.62 20.33 -6.44
C ALA A 251 -5.93 19.77 -5.18
N LEU A 252 -5.26 20.63 -4.41
CA LEU A 252 -4.57 20.26 -3.19
C LEU A 252 -5.49 20.47 -1.99
N SER A 253 -5.70 19.42 -1.20
CA SER A 253 -6.30 19.51 0.12
C SER A 253 -5.38 20.27 1.08
N GLU A 254 -5.91 20.70 2.23
CA GLU A 254 -5.13 21.37 3.29
C GLU A 254 -3.92 20.54 3.73
N ASP A 255 -4.04 19.21 3.72
CA ASP A 255 -2.97 18.26 4.05
C ASP A 255 -1.98 17.99 2.89
N GLY A 256 -2.08 18.73 1.78
CA GLY A 256 -1.24 18.55 0.58
C GLY A 256 -1.56 17.29 -0.23
N GLN A 257 -2.67 16.62 0.06
CA GLN A 257 -3.13 15.44 -0.68
C GLN A 257 -3.95 15.82 -1.91
N ILE A 258 -4.06 14.88 -2.85
CA ILE A 258 -4.82 15.06 -4.10
C ILE A 258 -5.87 13.96 -4.18
N CYS A 259 -7.13 14.37 -4.33
CA CYS A 259 -8.25 13.45 -4.53
C CYS A 259 -8.36 13.03 -6.00
N VAL A 260 -8.66 11.75 -6.21
CA VAL A 260 -8.80 11.11 -7.51
C VAL A 260 -10.17 10.47 -7.58
N TYR A 261 -10.85 10.71 -8.70
CA TYR A 261 -12.20 10.24 -8.97
C TYR A 261 -12.20 9.27 -10.15
N PHE A 262 -12.87 8.14 -10.02
CA PHE A 262 -12.89 7.11 -11.05
C PHE A 262 -14.13 6.22 -10.94
N PHE A 263 -14.50 5.58 -12.05
CA PHE A 263 -15.61 4.63 -12.09
C PHE A 263 -15.21 3.28 -11.50
N LYS A 264 -15.89 2.84 -10.45
CA LYS A 264 -15.61 1.58 -9.75
C LYS A 264 -15.69 0.36 -10.67
N ASN A 265 -16.65 0.35 -11.58
CA ASN A 265 -16.87 -0.78 -12.49
C ASN A 265 -15.75 -0.93 -13.52
N HIS A 266 -14.99 0.13 -13.81
CA HIS A 266 -13.89 0.06 -14.76
C HIS A 266 -12.66 -0.65 -14.20
N LEU A 267 -12.50 -0.70 -12.87
CA LEU A 267 -11.43 -1.45 -12.22
C LEU A 267 -11.42 -2.95 -12.56
N LYS A 268 -12.56 -3.51 -12.98
CA LYS A 268 -12.69 -4.94 -13.33
C LYS A 268 -12.15 -5.29 -14.73
N LYS A 269 -11.80 -4.28 -15.54
CA LYS A 269 -11.41 -4.44 -16.94
C LYS A 269 -9.89 -4.57 -17.12
N TYR A 270 -9.15 -4.93 -16.07
CA TYR A 270 -7.70 -5.05 -16.16
C TYR A 270 -7.29 -6.36 -16.84
N ASP A 271 -6.49 -6.21 -17.88
CA ASP A 271 -5.86 -7.31 -18.60
C ASP A 271 -4.38 -7.43 -18.25
N VAL A 272 -3.91 -8.67 -18.14
CA VAL A 272 -2.54 -8.99 -17.73
C VAL A 272 -1.61 -8.87 -18.94
N PRO A 273 -0.39 -8.34 -18.78
CA PRO A 273 0.57 -8.32 -19.88
C PRO A 273 0.99 -9.74 -20.28
N LEU A 274 1.13 -9.96 -21.58
CA LEU A 274 1.50 -11.25 -22.18
C LEU A 274 2.84 -11.78 -21.65
N SER A 275 3.82 -10.89 -21.39
CA SER A 275 5.12 -11.31 -20.84
C SER A 275 4.99 -11.96 -19.47
N TRP A 276 4.10 -11.46 -18.62
CA TRP A 276 3.83 -12.06 -17.32
C TRP A 276 3.11 -13.40 -17.45
N GLU A 277 2.16 -13.50 -18.37
CA GLU A 277 1.48 -14.78 -18.66
C GLU A 277 2.48 -15.83 -19.15
N GLN A 278 3.40 -15.45 -20.05
CA GLN A 278 4.47 -16.33 -20.53
C GLN A 278 5.42 -16.72 -19.40
N ALA A 279 5.87 -15.77 -18.58
CA ALA A 279 6.73 -16.03 -17.43
C ALA A 279 6.06 -16.97 -16.41
N ARG A 280 4.74 -16.85 -16.21
CA ARG A 280 3.95 -17.75 -15.37
C ARG A 280 3.81 -19.15 -15.95
N MET A 281 3.53 -19.25 -17.24
CA MET A 281 3.50 -20.54 -17.94
C MET A 281 4.86 -21.23 -17.86
N GLN A 282 5.96 -20.48 -17.96
CA GLN A 282 7.30 -21.00 -17.81
C GLN A 282 7.57 -21.51 -16.38
N THR A 283 7.19 -20.75 -15.35
CA THR A 283 7.22 -21.22 -13.95
C THR A 283 6.48 -22.56 -13.80
N GLN A 284 5.28 -22.69 -14.36
CA GLN A 284 4.49 -23.92 -14.25
C GLN A 284 5.17 -25.12 -14.94
N LYS A 285 5.74 -24.91 -16.14
CA LYS A 285 6.50 -25.94 -16.85
C LYS A 285 7.72 -26.40 -16.04
N GLU A 286 8.48 -25.47 -15.48
CA GLU A 286 9.66 -25.76 -14.65
C GLU A 286 9.31 -26.53 -13.38
N LEU A 287 8.19 -26.18 -12.73
CA LEU A 287 7.69 -26.90 -11.56
C LEU A 287 7.24 -28.33 -11.91
N HIS A 288 6.60 -28.53 -13.07
CA HIS A 288 6.22 -29.86 -13.51
C HIS A 288 7.45 -30.74 -13.78
N LEU A 289 8.44 -30.19 -14.50
CA LEU A 289 9.69 -30.88 -14.79
C LEU A 289 10.49 -31.21 -13.53
N SER A 290 10.48 -30.33 -12.52
CA SER A 290 11.16 -30.59 -11.25
C SER A 290 10.46 -31.69 -10.44
N GLN A 291 9.13 -31.76 -10.49
CA GLN A 291 8.36 -32.86 -9.91
C GLN A 291 8.63 -34.20 -10.61
N GLU A 292 8.70 -34.22 -11.95
CA GLU A 292 9.03 -35.42 -12.72
C GLU A 292 10.45 -35.92 -12.45
N ARG A 293 11.43 -35.01 -12.34
CA ARG A 293 12.82 -35.37 -12.00
C ARG A 293 12.96 -35.94 -10.59
N LEU A 294 12.11 -35.50 -9.65
CA LEU A 294 12.03 -36.06 -8.30
C LEU A 294 11.16 -37.33 -8.23
N GLY A 295 10.39 -37.62 -9.27
CA GLY A 295 9.40 -38.71 -9.36
C GLY A 295 9.94 -40.11 -9.70
N ILE A 296 11.24 -40.30 -9.93
CA ILE A 296 11.84 -41.65 -10.12
C ILE A 296 12.06 -42.38 -8.78
N LYS A 297 11.79 -41.75 -7.62
CA LYS A 297 11.72 -42.46 -6.34
C LYS A 297 10.28 -42.87 -6.03
N SER A 298 10.01 -44.16 -6.29
CA SER A 298 8.87 -44.96 -5.84
C SER A 298 8.29 -44.47 -4.51
N PHE A 299 7.05 -43.97 -4.54
CA PHE A 299 6.25 -43.72 -3.34
C PHE A 299 5.51 -45.00 -2.93
N HIS A 300 5.96 -45.63 -1.85
CA HIS A 300 5.07 -46.42 -1.00
C HIS A 300 4.26 -45.47 -0.09
N PRO A 301 2.98 -45.77 0.20
CA PRO A 301 2.17 -44.92 1.06
C PRO A 301 2.39 -45.33 2.52
N ALA A 302 2.84 -44.40 3.37
CA ALA A 302 2.71 -44.57 4.82
C ALA A 302 2.59 -43.23 5.56
N ASN A 303 1.51 -43.16 6.34
CA ASN A 303 1.31 -42.36 7.55
C ASN A 303 1.09 -40.85 7.44
N LYS A 304 -0.22 -40.54 7.29
CA LYS A 304 -1.01 -39.63 8.14
C LYS A 304 -0.25 -38.94 9.29
N PHE A 305 -0.06 -37.63 9.18
CA PHE A 305 -0.26 -36.68 10.28
C PHE A 305 -0.86 -35.37 9.74
N PRO A 306 -1.72 -34.67 10.51
CA PRO A 306 -2.64 -33.68 9.96
C PRO A 306 -2.03 -32.28 9.85
N ALA A 307 -2.24 -31.64 8.70
CA ALA A 307 -2.05 -30.20 8.53
C ALA A 307 -3.25 -29.44 9.14
N PRO A 308 -3.05 -28.24 9.74
CA PRO A 308 -4.15 -27.42 10.22
C PRO A 308 -4.91 -26.80 9.05
N LEU A 309 -6.17 -27.20 8.88
CA LEU A 309 -7.10 -26.56 7.95
C LEU A 309 -7.53 -25.20 8.49
N LEU A 310 -7.06 -24.12 7.88
CA LEU A 310 -7.71 -22.80 8.00
C LEU A 310 -8.92 -22.77 7.08
N HIS A 311 -10.05 -23.26 7.58
CA HIS A 311 -11.35 -23.08 6.92
C HIS A 311 -11.91 -21.70 7.29
N MET A 312 -11.84 -20.77 6.35
CA MET A 312 -12.66 -19.56 6.35
C MET A 312 -14.14 -19.97 6.29
N HIS A 313 -14.91 -19.55 7.28
CA HIS A 313 -16.35 -19.80 7.35
C HIS A 313 -17.09 -18.70 6.57
N ARG A 314 -17.56 -19.04 5.35
CA ARG A 314 -18.52 -18.23 4.60
C ARG A 314 -19.93 -18.68 4.96
N LYS A 315 -20.67 -17.77 5.57
CA LYS A 315 -22.07 -17.88 6.00
C LYS A 315 -22.98 -18.23 4.79
N GLY A 316 -23.81 -19.25 4.94
CA GLY A 316 -24.85 -19.63 3.98
C GLY A 316 -25.98 -20.38 4.68
N THR A 317 -27.07 -19.67 4.96
CA THR A 317 -28.32 -20.21 5.52
C THR A 317 -29.14 -20.96 4.47
N ARG A 318 -29.57 -22.20 4.76
CA ARG A 318 -30.91 -22.71 4.38
C ARG A 318 -31.32 -23.92 5.25
N ASN A 319 -32.59 -23.90 5.63
CA ASN A 319 -33.28 -24.73 6.63
C ASN A 319 -33.63 -26.18 6.20
N VAL A 320 -34.04 -26.94 7.22
CA VAL A 320 -35.02 -28.07 7.27
C VAL A 320 -34.45 -29.49 7.49
N GLU A 321 -34.39 -29.85 8.79
CA GLU A 321 -35.20 -30.91 9.45
C GLU A 321 -35.02 -32.39 9.03
N ARG A 322 -34.41 -33.19 9.92
CA ARG A 322 -35.06 -34.28 10.68
C ARG A 322 -34.04 -35.04 11.57
N SER A 323 -34.39 -35.14 12.85
CA SER A 323 -33.84 -36.05 13.88
C SER A 323 -34.82 -37.24 14.04
N PRO A 324 -34.66 -38.20 14.98
CA PRO A 324 -33.49 -38.65 15.76
C PRO A 324 -33.35 -40.19 15.71
N GLU A 325 -32.27 -40.72 16.31
CA GLU A 325 -32.16 -42.00 17.05
C GLU A 325 -30.66 -42.34 17.09
N GLY A 326 -30.00 -42.60 18.20
CA GLY A 326 -30.33 -42.75 19.61
C GLY A 326 -29.04 -43.29 20.23
N VAL A 327 -28.71 -42.87 21.46
CA VAL A 327 -27.94 -43.60 22.49
C VAL A 327 -27.46 -42.55 23.51
N VAL A 328 -27.92 -42.75 24.74
CA VAL A 328 -27.63 -41.95 25.93
C VAL A 328 -26.19 -42.23 26.41
N PRO A 329 -25.42 -41.23 26.89
CA PRO A 329 -24.03 -41.42 27.31
C PRO A 329 -23.92 -41.88 28.77
N SER A 330 -22.95 -42.74 29.06
CA SER A 330 -22.67 -43.22 30.41
C SER A 330 -21.92 -42.18 31.24
N THR A 331 -22.36 -42.05 32.48
CA THR A 331 -21.86 -41.26 33.59
C THR A 331 -20.39 -41.53 33.95
N GLN A 332 -19.45 -40.90 33.24
CA GLN A 332 -18.06 -40.78 33.71
C GLN A 332 -17.25 -39.59 33.18
N ASP A 333 -17.88 -38.60 32.55
CA ASP A 333 -17.22 -37.36 32.04
C ASP A 333 -17.65 -36.09 32.80
N LEU A 334 -17.77 -36.19 34.13
CA LEU A 334 -17.97 -35.04 35.01
C LEU A 334 -16.75 -34.86 35.90
N MET A 335 -15.66 -34.30 35.36
CA MET A 335 -14.76 -33.39 36.08
C MET A 335 -13.87 -32.60 35.11
N CYS A 336 -14.09 -31.28 35.09
CA CYS A 336 -13.23 -30.20 34.57
C CYS A 336 -12.89 -30.20 33.07
N GLY A 337 -13.92 -30.04 32.23
CA GLY A 337 -13.74 -29.44 30.90
C GLY A 337 -13.50 -27.94 31.02
N ALA A 338 -12.24 -27.49 30.99
CA ALA A 338 -11.94 -26.08 30.72
C ALA A 338 -12.51 -25.75 29.35
N SER A 339 -13.40 -24.76 29.29
CA SER A 339 -14.02 -24.37 28.03
C SER A 339 -12.94 -23.95 27.04
N ALA A 340 -13.12 -24.19 25.74
CA ALA A 340 -12.13 -23.82 24.71
C ALA A 340 -11.71 -22.33 24.80
N GLN A 341 -12.57 -21.49 25.36
CA GLN A 341 -12.33 -20.08 25.63
C GLN A 341 -11.37 -19.83 26.82
N GLU A 342 -11.40 -20.65 27.86
CA GLU A 342 -10.43 -20.62 28.97
C GLU A 342 -9.05 -21.11 28.53
N LEU A 343 -8.97 -22.15 27.70
CA LEU A 343 -7.70 -22.61 27.14
C LEU A 343 -7.08 -21.55 26.22
N LEU A 344 -7.90 -20.84 25.45
CA LEU A 344 -7.45 -19.73 24.61
C LEU A 344 -7.00 -18.53 25.45
N ALA A 345 -7.73 -18.19 26.52
CA ALA A 345 -7.33 -17.16 27.47
C ALA A 345 -6.01 -17.49 28.18
N GLN A 346 -5.80 -18.75 28.56
CA GLN A 346 -4.55 -19.22 29.15
C GLN A 346 -3.38 -19.17 28.15
N CYS A 347 -3.61 -19.55 26.88
CA CYS A 347 -2.59 -19.45 25.83
C CYS A 347 -2.18 -18.01 25.55
N LEU A 348 -3.16 -17.10 25.45
CA LEU A 348 -2.90 -15.68 25.26
C LEU A 348 -2.18 -15.06 26.46
N SER A 349 -2.59 -15.40 27.68
CA SER A 349 -1.92 -14.95 28.91
C SER A 349 -0.46 -15.41 28.96
N ARG A 350 -0.20 -16.68 28.59
CA ARG A 350 1.16 -17.22 28.52
C ARG A 350 2.00 -16.52 27.45
N SER A 351 1.44 -16.24 26.27
CA SER A 351 2.12 -15.51 25.20
C SER A 351 2.47 -14.09 25.63
N LEU A 352 1.53 -13.40 26.28
CA LEU A 352 1.72 -12.04 26.77
C LEU A 352 2.78 -11.95 27.88
N LEU A 353 2.87 -12.98 28.73
CA LEU A 353 3.89 -13.06 29.77
C LEU A 353 5.29 -13.28 29.16
N LEU A 354 5.39 -14.14 28.13
CA LEU A 354 6.63 -14.34 27.38
C LEU A 354 7.07 -13.08 26.64
N GLU A 355 6.14 -12.37 25.99
CA GLU A 355 6.44 -11.08 25.36
C GLU A 355 6.87 -10.02 26.38
N LYS A 356 6.26 -9.97 27.57
CA LYS A 356 6.71 -9.08 28.65
C LYS A 356 8.12 -9.38 29.13
N GLU A 357 8.48 -10.66 29.21
CA GLU A 357 9.83 -11.06 29.59
C GLU A 357 10.86 -10.76 28.49
N GLU A 358 10.47 -10.87 27.21
CA GLU A 358 11.27 -10.40 26.08
C GLU A 358 11.43 -8.88 26.08
N SER A 359 10.35 -8.12 26.24
CA SER A 359 10.40 -6.66 26.36
C SER A 359 11.30 -6.22 27.51
N LYS A 360 11.20 -6.88 28.68
CA LYS A 360 12.08 -6.60 29.81
C LYS A 360 13.55 -6.90 29.48
N ARG A 361 13.84 -8.01 28.79
CA ARG A 361 15.21 -8.32 28.33
C ARG A 361 15.75 -7.28 27.36
N PHE A 362 14.92 -6.77 26.46
CA PHE A 362 15.31 -5.66 25.57
C PHE A 362 15.54 -4.36 26.33
N GLU A 363 14.70 -4.05 27.32
CA GLU A 363 14.82 -2.87 28.15
C GLU A 363 16.09 -2.91 29.02
N ASP A 364 16.40 -4.07 29.61
CA ASP A 364 17.63 -4.30 30.36
C ASP A 364 18.88 -4.18 29.46
N GLN A 365 18.82 -4.69 28.23
CA GLN A 365 19.89 -4.50 27.23
C GLN A 365 20.05 -3.04 26.83
N LEU A 366 18.96 -2.31 26.63
CA LEU A 366 18.97 -0.89 26.33
C LEU A 366 19.57 -0.08 27.48
N GLN A 367 19.17 -0.39 28.71
CA GLN A 367 19.71 0.23 29.93
C GLN A 367 21.22 -0.02 30.05
N GLN A 368 21.68 -1.23 29.72
CA GLN A 368 23.10 -1.61 29.70
C GLN A 368 23.87 -0.85 28.61
N TRP A 369 23.27 -0.59 27.46
CA TRP A 369 23.89 0.20 26.39
C TRP A 369 23.99 1.68 26.78
N LEU A 370 22.92 2.23 27.38
CA LEU A 370 22.89 3.61 27.87
C LEU A 370 23.87 3.87 29.04
N SER A 371 24.19 2.84 29.82
CA SER A 371 25.19 2.93 30.90
C SER A 371 26.62 2.60 30.45
N ALA A 372 26.81 1.94 29.31
CA ALA A 372 28.12 1.71 28.70
C ALA A 372 28.68 2.96 27.99
N ASP A 373 27.83 3.93 27.62
CA ASP A 373 28.24 5.18 26.95
C ASP A 373 28.94 6.19 27.88
N SER A 374 29.11 5.91 29.18
CA SER A 374 29.91 6.75 30.09
C SER A 374 31.37 6.32 30.21
N GLY A 375 31.85 5.34 29.43
CA GLY A 375 33.22 4.82 29.56
C GLY A 375 33.81 4.28 28.27
N VAL A 376 34.56 5.13 27.56
CA VAL A 376 35.64 4.80 26.61
C VAL A 376 35.25 3.91 25.42
N PHE A 377 34.99 4.58 24.29
CA PHE A 377 34.98 4.01 22.95
C PHE A 377 36.30 3.30 22.61
N THR A 378 36.28 1.99 22.42
CA THR A 378 37.12 1.28 21.43
C THR A 378 36.48 -0.05 21.03
N GLY A 379 36.33 -0.28 19.73
CA GLY A 379 36.08 -1.62 19.16
C GLY A 379 34.73 -1.82 18.46
N SER A 380 34.71 -1.54 17.16
CA SER A 380 33.87 -2.18 16.12
C SER A 380 32.52 -2.75 16.56
N MET A 381 31.44 -1.98 16.49
CA MET A 381 30.09 -2.54 16.58
C MET A 381 29.11 -1.93 15.58
N SER A 382 28.48 -2.81 14.81
CA SER A 382 27.36 -2.54 13.91
C SER A 382 26.10 -2.29 14.72
N LEU A 383 25.60 -1.05 14.70
CA LEU A 383 24.32 -0.69 15.32
C LEU A 383 23.14 -1.23 14.49
N PRO A 384 22.12 -1.87 15.10
CA PRO A 384 20.86 -2.12 14.44
C PRO A 384 20.04 -0.82 14.48
N LEU A 385 20.00 -0.09 13.38
CA LEU A 385 19.14 1.09 13.25
C LEU A 385 17.69 0.64 13.00
N TYR A 386 16.90 0.57 14.06
CA TYR A 386 15.46 0.73 13.98
C TYR A 386 15.02 1.73 15.04
N LEU A 387 14.61 2.92 14.62
CA LEU A 387 14.06 3.96 15.48
C LEU A 387 12.58 4.15 15.10
N PRO A 388 11.63 3.77 15.97
CA PRO A 388 10.20 4.02 15.74
C PRO A 388 9.91 5.53 15.76
N GLN A 389 8.99 5.97 14.91
CA GLN A 389 8.62 7.37 14.69
C GLN A 389 7.98 8.08 15.91
N THR A 390 7.68 7.37 17.00
CA THR A 390 7.04 7.94 18.20
C THR A 390 7.94 8.86 19.03
N LEU A 391 9.26 8.88 18.78
CA LEU A 391 10.21 9.79 19.47
C LEU A 391 10.54 11.06 18.66
N VAL A 392 10.02 11.23 17.45
CA VAL A 392 10.32 12.39 16.58
C VAL A 392 9.32 13.54 16.76
N SER A 393 8.21 13.33 17.48
CA SER A 393 7.24 14.37 17.79
C SER A 393 7.36 14.82 19.25
N LEU A 394 8.30 15.71 19.55
CA LEU A 394 8.22 16.57 20.73
C LEU A 394 7.55 17.89 20.30
N PRO A 395 6.46 18.35 20.95
CA PRO A 395 5.90 19.66 20.67
C PRO A 395 6.89 20.76 21.07
N HIS A 396 7.05 21.76 20.21
CA HIS A 396 7.72 23.02 20.55
C HIS A 396 6.93 23.78 21.63
N THR A 397 7.17 23.50 22.90
CA THR A 397 6.89 24.47 23.98
C THR A 397 7.75 24.11 25.19
N ILE A 398 8.79 24.92 25.44
CA ILE A 398 9.27 25.43 26.74
C ILE A 398 10.44 26.36 26.37
N GLU A 399 10.20 27.67 26.49
CA GLU A 399 11.24 28.69 26.39
C GLU A 399 12.29 28.51 27.49
N PRO A 400 13.58 28.72 27.21
CA PRO A 400 14.59 28.74 28.25
C PRO A 400 14.49 30.04 29.05
N VAL A 401 14.05 29.92 30.30
CA VAL A 401 14.17 30.99 31.31
C VAL A 401 15.64 31.34 31.47
N MET A 402 16.00 32.51 30.95
CA MET A 402 17.28 33.16 31.09
C MET A 402 17.51 33.45 32.59
N LYS A 403 18.35 32.65 33.25
CA LYS A 403 18.85 32.96 34.59
C LYS A 403 19.89 34.07 34.45
N THR A 404 19.45 35.29 34.70
CA THR A 404 20.28 36.48 34.84
C THR A 404 21.27 36.26 35.98
N VAL A 405 22.57 36.27 35.65
CA VAL A 405 23.64 36.35 36.64
C VAL A 405 23.76 37.80 37.09
N THR A 406 23.52 38.01 38.38
CA THR A 406 23.75 39.26 39.11
C THR A 406 25.22 39.67 38.97
N THR A 407 25.47 40.81 38.32
CA THR A 407 26.71 41.57 38.45
C THR A 407 26.36 42.91 39.10
N ALA A 408 27.19 43.30 40.07
CA ALA A 408 26.92 44.38 41.01
C ALA A 408 26.92 45.76 40.33
N SER A 409 25.96 46.62 40.72
CA SER A 409 26.01 48.06 40.47
C SER A 409 27.15 48.72 41.23
N PRO A 410 27.66 49.85 40.72
CA PRO A 410 27.92 51.03 41.53
C PRO A 410 26.89 52.13 41.22
N GLN A 411 26.55 52.83 42.28
CA GLN A 411 25.60 53.93 42.37
C GLN A 411 25.94 55.09 41.42
N ASN A 412 24.92 55.77 40.91
CA ASN A 412 24.81 57.22 41.04
C ASN A 412 23.36 57.70 40.89
N GLU A 413 22.87 58.24 42.01
CA GLU A 413 21.97 59.39 42.17
C GLU A 413 22.02 60.40 41.00
N ARG A 414 20.99 61.16 40.61
CA ARG A 414 19.72 61.57 41.24
C ARG A 414 18.83 62.21 40.15
N THR A 415 17.52 62.04 40.35
CA THR A 415 16.40 63.01 40.25
C THR A 415 16.42 64.12 39.20
N GLY A 416 15.31 64.21 38.47
CA GLY A 416 14.95 65.36 37.66
C GLY A 416 14.63 66.61 38.48
N GLU A 417 15.03 67.74 37.92
CA GLU A 417 14.18 68.86 37.51
C GLU A 417 14.64 69.31 36.12
#